data_AF-A0A7I9Y726-F1
#
_entry.id   AF-A0A7I9Y726-F1
#
_cell.length_a   1.000
_cell.length_b   1.000
_cell.length_c   1.000
_cell.angle_alpha   90.00
_cell.angle_beta   90.00
_cell.angle_gamma   90.00
#
_symmetry.space_group_name_H-M   'P 1'
#
loop_
_entity.id
_entity.type
_entity.pdbx_description
1 polymer ?
#
loop_
_entity_poly.entity_id
_entity_poly.type
_entity_poly.pdbx_seq_one_letter_code
_entity_poly.pdbx_strand_id
1 'polypeptide(L)'
;MAPRGENPLTAGMDDQRPLALHESCQRLRELHPLYPRTYGVTVLAEVNKRRWCPMDSVLTIDRLGSVFDETATVAGRRMAGNLLAGRLTHEVLGRVLPLVLLEGRAWDTGLENLWVHFDSDNDIDWAAVVDPTMRVLPDDPAIGHDGRPLHRDAVVVLPDESALITWVAHRCHRALAPLFVWLHGVSERAVPVASMWQAVGSAVVMAASQLRRLPGNNEAVSFRRSQAMLDVMAGFGLPVRGTTAPSRRVESLACTVAAHERPQPAGRHLRALSHVPAPAAAGRGDRTPR
;
A
#
# COMPACT_ATOMS: atom_id res chain seq x y z
N MET A 1 -1.51 25.92 -18.66
CA MET A 1 -1.74 25.65 -17.23
C MET A 1 -2.53 24.36 -17.18
N ALA A 2 -1.86 23.22 -16.96
CA ALA A 2 -2.52 21.91 -16.90
C ALA A 2 -3.40 21.83 -15.64
N PRO A 3 -4.58 21.18 -15.69
CA PRO A 3 -5.43 21.04 -14.52
C PRO A 3 -4.68 20.27 -13.43
N ARG A 4 -4.60 20.85 -12.22
CA ARG A 4 -4.06 20.17 -11.04
C ARG A 4 -5.04 19.06 -10.65
N GLY A 5 -4.69 17.80 -10.91
CA GLY A 5 -5.46 16.65 -10.44
C GLY A 5 -5.37 15.40 -11.33
N GLU A 6 -5.02 15.55 -12.60
CA GLU A 6 -4.87 14.40 -13.49
C GLU A 6 -3.58 13.64 -13.20
N ASN A 7 -3.72 12.42 -12.70
CA ASN A 7 -2.62 11.47 -12.65
C ASN A 7 -2.35 11.00 -14.09
N PRO A 8 -1.14 11.20 -14.65
CA PRO A 8 -0.84 10.80 -16.03
C PRO A 8 -0.94 9.28 -16.26
N LEU A 9 -1.04 8.49 -15.19
CA LEU A 9 -1.33 7.05 -15.26
C LEU A 9 -2.81 6.71 -15.45
N THR A 10 -3.72 7.68 -15.27
CA THR A 10 -5.18 7.52 -15.36
C THR A 10 -5.81 8.38 -16.46
N ALA A 11 -5.01 9.00 -17.32
CA ALA A 11 -5.51 9.88 -18.40
C ALA A 11 -6.44 9.17 -19.42
N GLY A 12 -6.53 7.83 -19.37
CA GLY A 12 -7.49 7.04 -20.16
C GLY A 12 -8.86 6.82 -19.50
N MET A 13 -9.12 7.36 -18.31
CA MET A 13 -10.38 7.14 -17.57
C MET A 13 -11.60 7.91 -18.11
N ASP A 14 -11.44 8.81 -19.09
CA ASP A 14 -12.47 9.82 -19.44
C ASP A 14 -13.66 9.27 -20.27
N ASP A 15 -13.54 8.07 -20.85
CA ASP A 15 -14.55 7.47 -21.74
C ASP A 15 -15.40 6.33 -21.11
N GLN A 16 -15.20 6.00 -19.83
CA GLN A 16 -15.91 4.90 -19.16
C GLN A 16 -16.89 5.38 -18.08
N ARG A 17 -18.08 4.76 -18.03
CA ARG A 17 -19.03 4.98 -16.93
C ARG A 17 -18.37 4.57 -15.61
N PRO A 18 -18.48 5.38 -14.53
CA PRO A 18 -17.81 5.08 -13.26
C PRO A 18 -18.33 3.76 -12.66
N LEU A 19 -17.40 2.93 -12.20
CA LEU A 19 -17.67 1.71 -11.42
C LEU A 19 -17.86 2.07 -9.94
N ALA A 20 -18.55 1.22 -9.18
CA ALA A 20 -18.68 1.40 -7.73
C ALA A 20 -17.32 1.51 -7.02
N LEU A 21 -16.30 0.79 -7.53
CA LEU A 21 -14.93 0.89 -7.04
C LEU A 21 -14.33 2.29 -7.26
N HIS A 22 -14.61 2.95 -8.39
CA HIS A 22 -14.09 4.29 -8.69
C HIS A 22 -14.60 5.33 -7.69
N GLU A 23 -15.89 5.29 -7.38
CA GLU A 23 -16.50 6.20 -6.41
C GLU A 23 -15.90 6.04 -5.02
N SER A 24 -15.76 4.79 -4.56
CA SER A 24 -15.10 4.48 -3.29
C SER A 24 -13.63 4.89 -3.31
N CYS A 25 -12.89 4.60 -4.38
CA CYS A 25 -11.48 4.98 -4.51
C CYS A 25 -11.26 6.50 -4.58
N GLN A 26 -12.20 7.25 -5.14
CA GLN A 26 -12.17 8.72 -5.11
C GLN A 26 -12.21 9.22 -3.66
N ARG A 27 -13.16 8.73 -2.85
CA ARG A 27 -13.25 9.08 -1.42
C ARG A 27 -12.04 8.61 -0.62
N LEU A 28 -11.50 7.42 -0.92
CA LEU A 28 -10.28 6.93 -0.27
C LEU A 28 -9.05 7.81 -0.53
N ARG A 29 -8.93 8.41 -1.72
CA ARG A 29 -7.84 9.36 -2.05
C ARG A 29 -7.94 10.64 -1.22
N GLU A 30 -9.14 11.04 -0.84
CA GLU A 30 -9.39 12.21 0.02
C GLU A 30 -9.00 11.98 1.48
N LEU A 31 -8.86 10.72 1.92
CA LEU A 31 -8.38 10.40 3.27
C LEU A 31 -6.92 10.82 3.50
N HIS A 32 -6.13 10.86 2.44
CA HIS A 32 -4.74 11.32 2.49
C HIS A 32 -4.41 12.19 1.26
N PRO A 33 -4.85 13.46 1.20
CA PRO A 33 -4.74 14.28 0.00
C PRO A 33 -3.31 14.50 -0.51
N LEU A 34 -2.32 14.48 0.40
CA LEU A 34 -0.89 14.59 0.04
C LEU A 34 -0.35 13.31 -0.63
N TYR A 35 -0.96 12.16 -0.34
CA TYR A 35 -0.56 10.83 -0.82
C TYR A 35 -1.81 10.05 -1.23
N PRO A 36 -2.51 10.46 -2.31
CA PRO A 36 -3.80 9.89 -2.68
C PRO A 36 -3.71 8.38 -2.99
N ARG A 37 -2.53 7.91 -3.38
CA ARG A 37 -2.26 6.49 -3.66
C ARG A 37 -2.16 5.63 -2.42
N THR A 38 -2.14 6.18 -1.20
CA THR A 38 -1.99 5.35 0.02
C THR A 38 -3.13 4.34 0.17
N TYR A 39 -4.39 4.73 -0.10
CA TYR A 39 -5.55 3.87 0.09
C TYR A 39 -6.28 3.53 -1.21
N GLY A 40 -6.40 4.49 -2.12
CA GLY A 40 -7.11 4.27 -3.39
C GLY A 40 -6.36 3.30 -4.30
N VAL A 41 -7.10 2.37 -4.91
CA VAL A 41 -6.61 1.48 -5.96
C VAL A 41 -7.07 1.99 -7.35
N THR A 42 -6.64 1.30 -8.40
CA THR A 42 -7.07 1.51 -9.79
C THR A 42 -7.47 0.17 -10.43
N VAL A 43 -8.15 0.21 -11.55
CA VAL A 43 -8.48 -1.01 -12.32
C VAL A 43 -7.34 -1.28 -13.29
N LEU A 44 -6.81 -2.50 -13.29
CA LEU A 44 -5.64 -2.86 -14.10
C LEU A 44 -5.87 -2.63 -15.60
N ALA A 45 -7.12 -2.80 -16.06
CA ALA A 45 -7.50 -2.57 -17.46
C ALA A 45 -7.35 -1.11 -17.90
N GLU A 46 -7.28 -0.16 -16.97
CA GLU A 46 -7.25 1.29 -17.23
C GLU A 46 -5.84 1.89 -17.19
N VAL A 47 -4.84 1.10 -16.77
CA VAL A 47 -3.47 1.57 -16.61
C VAL A 47 -2.53 0.98 -17.66
N ASN A 48 -1.47 1.72 -17.98
CA ASN A 48 -0.35 1.16 -18.73
C ASN A 48 0.39 0.16 -17.83
N LYS A 49 0.43 -1.12 -18.23
CA LYS A 49 1.03 -2.21 -17.45
C LYS A 49 2.56 -2.14 -17.30
N ARG A 50 3.23 -1.15 -17.87
CA ARG A 50 4.67 -0.92 -17.64
C ARG A 50 4.92 -0.68 -16.14
N ARG A 51 5.83 -1.45 -15.54
CA ARG A 51 6.17 -1.46 -14.09
C ARG A 51 5.08 -2.00 -13.15
N TRP A 52 3.98 -2.51 -13.70
CA TRP A 52 3.00 -3.26 -12.93
C TRP A 52 3.38 -4.74 -12.93
N CYS A 53 3.27 -5.38 -11.77
CA CYS A 53 3.51 -6.81 -11.61
C CYS A 53 2.33 -7.45 -10.86
N PRO A 54 1.94 -8.68 -11.21
CA PRO A 54 1.02 -9.44 -10.38
C PRO A 54 1.60 -9.62 -8.98
N MET A 55 0.75 -9.53 -7.95
CA MET A 55 1.19 -9.67 -6.57
C MET A 55 1.60 -11.11 -6.24
N ASP A 56 1.02 -12.13 -6.88
CA ASP A 56 1.48 -13.52 -6.72
C ASP A 56 2.89 -13.73 -7.30
N SER A 57 3.25 -12.96 -8.34
CA SER A 57 4.56 -13.04 -8.97
C SER A 57 5.65 -12.53 -8.04
N VAL A 58 5.34 -11.72 -7.02
CA VAL A 58 6.27 -11.36 -5.94
C VAL A 58 6.91 -12.58 -5.29
N LEU A 59 6.20 -13.71 -5.20
CA LEU A 59 6.74 -14.95 -4.64
C LEU A 59 7.83 -15.58 -5.51
N THR A 60 7.94 -15.13 -6.76
CA THR A 60 8.82 -15.70 -7.79
C THR A 60 9.81 -14.68 -8.38
N ILE A 61 9.55 -13.38 -8.21
CA ILE A 61 10.33 -12.29 -8.79
C ILE A 61 11.39 -11.83 -7.78
N ASP A 62 12.64 -11.76 -8.23
CA ASP A 62 13.80 -11.38 -7.42
C ASP A 62 13.75 -9.93 -6.90
N ARG A 63 12.90 -9.07 -7.48
CA ARG A 63 12.85 -7.63 -7.17
C ARG A 63 12.57 -7.31 -5.70
N LEU A 64 11.60 -7.97 -5.06
CA LEU A 64 11.39 -7.76 -3.62
C LEU A 64 12.49 -8.40 -2.77
N GLY A 65 13.14 -9.45 -3.27
CA GLY A 65 14.36 -10.00 -2.68
C GLY A 65 15.49 -8.98 -2.70
N SER A 66 15.73 -8.32 -3.83
CA SER A 66 16.74 -7.27 -3.97
C SER A 66 16.47 -6.08 -3.04
N VAL A 67 15.23 -5.59 -2.98
CA VAL A 67 14.84 -4.50 -2.05
C VAL A 67 15.05 -4.92 -0.59
N PHE A 68 14.70 -6.17 -0.25
CA PHE A 68 14.95 -6.72 1.07
C PHE A 68 16.46 -6.76 1.37
N ASP A 69 17.28 -7.26 0.47
CA ASP A 69 18.73 -7.41 0.67
C ASP A 69 19.40 -6.04 0.81
N GLU A 70 19.07 -5.08 -0.07
CA GLU A 70 19.54 -3.69 0.03
C GLU A 70 19.20 -3.09 1.40
N THR A 71 17.95 -3.22 1.84
CA THR A 71 17.51 -2.74 3.16
C THR A 71 18.23 -3.48 4.30
N ALA A 72 18.43 -4.79 4.15
CA ALA A 72 19.07 -5.63 5.16
C ALA A 72 20.56 -5.28 5.34
N THR A 73 21.25 -4.82 4.29
CA THR A 73 22.65 -4.35 4.42
C THR A 73 22.76 -3.13 5.33
N VAL A 74 21.75 -2.27 5.36
CA VAL A 74 21.77 -1.00 6.13
C VAL A 74 21.16 -1.17 7.51
N ALA A 75 19.98 -1.81 7.60
CA ALA A 75 19.17 -1.87 8.82
C ALA A 75 19.17 -3.23 9.52
N GLY A 76 19.79 -4.25 8.91
CA GLY A 76 19.75 -5.63 9.34
C GLY A 76 18.47 -6.37 8.91
N ARG A 77 18.58 -7.69 8.74
CA ARG A 77 17.51 -8.57 8.20
C ARG A 77 16.18 -8.47 8.96
N ARG A 78 16.22 -8.36 10.29
CA ARG A 78 15.00 -8.27 11.11
C ARG A 78 14.23 -6.98 10.81
N MET A 79 14.91 -5.85 10.71
CA MET A 79 14.26 -4.57 10.42
C MET A 79 13.74 -4.56 8.98
N ALA A 80 14.57 -4.98 8.01
CA ALA A 80 14.14 -5.14 6.62
C ALA A 80 12.89 -6.03 6.49
N GLY A 81 12.87 -7.15 7.21
CA GLY A 81 11.72 -8.06 7.24
C GLY A 81 10.47 -7.42 7.84
N ASN A 82 10.59 -6.66 8.94
CA ASN A 82 9.44 -5.97 9.53
C ASN A 82 8.89 -4.87 8.61
N LEU A 83 9.77 -4.11 7.94
CA LEU A 83 9.37 -3.07 6.99
C LEU A 83 8.63 -3.68 5.79
N LEU A 84 9.17 -4.74 5.22
CA LEU A 84 8.54 -5.44 4.09
C LEU A 84 7.23 -6.12 4.51
N ALA A 85 7.15 -6.72 5.70
CA ALA A 85 5.90 -7.27 6.23
C ALA A 85 4.82 -6.19 6.39
N GLY A 86 5.19 -5.00 6.88
CA GLY A 86 4.30 -3.85 6.98
C GLY A 86 3.81 -3.39 5.61
N ARG A 87 4.70 -3.30 4.62
CA ARG A 87 4.36 -2.94 3.24
C ARG A 87 3.39 -3.94 2.62
N LEU A 88 3.69 -5.24 2.68
CA LEU A 88 2.80 -6.30 2.17
C LEU A 88 1.43 -6.29 2.86
N THR A 89 1.41 -6.07 4.18
CA THR A 89 0.17 -5.91 4.95
C THR A 89 -0.64 -4.71 4.46
N HIS A 90 0.03 -3.59 4.19
CA HIS A 90 -0.63 -2.39 3.68
C HIS A 90 -1.25 -2.62 2.29
N GLU A 91 -0.50 -3.25 1.38
CA GLU A 91 -0.96 -3.52 0.02
C GLU A 91 -2.18 -4.45 -0.03
N VAL A 92 -2.26 -5.45 0.86
CA VAL A 92 -3.38 -6.38 0.90
C VAL A 92 -4.52 -5.86 1.78
N LEU A 93 -4.24 -5.54 3.03
CA LEU A 93 -5.26 -5.18 4.03
C LEU A 93 -5.41 -3.67 4.19
N GLY A 94 -4.30 -2.94 4.28
CA GLY A 94 -4.31 -1.50 4.57
C GLY A 94 -5.12 -0.66 3.57
N ARG A 95 -5.16 -1.07 2.31
CA ARG A 95 -5.94 -0.41 1.24
C ARG A 95 -7.44 -0.70 1.30
N VAL A 96 -7.84 -1.95 1.56
CA VAL A 96 -9.26 -2.31 1.65
C VAL A 96 -9.88 -1.93 3.00
N LEU A 97 -9.07 -1.86 4.06
CA LEU A 97 -9.58 -1.73 5.42
C LEU A 97 -10.38 -0.42 5.63
N PRO A 98 -9.91 0.77 5.22
CA PRO A 98 -10.71 2.00 5.35
C PRO A 98 -12.07 1.90 4.64
N LEU A 99 -12.13 1.21 3.50
CA LEU A 99 -13.38 0.98 2.78
C LEU A 99 -14.36 0.11 3.59
N VAL A 100 -13.86 -0.96 4.21
CA VAL A 100 -14.68 -1.80 5.10
C VAL A 100 -15.17 -0.99 6.30
N LEU A 101 -14.26 -0.26 6.96
CA LEU A 101 -14.57 0.45 8.20
C LEU A 101 -15.56 1.61 7.96
N LEU A 102 -15.37 2.39 6.90
CA LEU A 102 -16.18 3.56 6.60
C LEU A 102 -17.46 3.22 5.84
N GLU A 103 -17.37 2.41 4.79
CA GLU A 103 -18.47 2.23 3.83
C GLU A 103 -19.18 0.88 3.96
N GLY A 104 -18.60 -0.10 4.68
CA GLY A 104 -19.16 -1.46 4.66
C GLY A 104 -19.08 -2.07 3.26
N ARG A 105 -18.04 -1.70 2.51
CA ARG A 105 -17.75 -2.23 1.18
C ARG A 105 -16.37 -2.90 1.16
N ALA A 106 -16.13 -3.76 0.19
CA ALA A 106 -14.80 -4.31 -0.05
C ALA A 106 -14.62 -4.75 -1.50
N TRP A 107 -13.42 -4.59 -2.04
CA TRP A 107 -12.98 -5.29 -3.26
C TRP A 107 -12.21 -6.55 -2.87
N ASP A 108 -11.92 -7.42 -3.85
CA ASP A 108 -11.26 -8.69 -3.61
C ASP A 108 -9.74 -8.58 -3.44
N THR A 109 -9.25 -8.83 -2.23
CA THR A 109 -7.82 -8.77 -1.86
C THR A 109 -7.01 -10.02 -2.18
N GLY A 110 -7.57 -10.97 -2.93
CA GLY A 110 -6.82 -12.13 -3.41
C GLY A 110 -5.58 -11.77 -4.22
N LEU A 111 -4.53 -12.57 -4.12
CA LEU A 111 -3.28 -12.36 -4.87
C LEU A 111 -3.50 -12.42 -6.38
N GLU A 112 -4.43 -13.27 -6.82
CA GLU A 112 -4.84 -13.39 -8.21
C GLU A 112 -5.53 -12.13 -8.74
N ASN A 113 -6.09 -11.32 -7.84
CA ASN A 113 -6.75 -10.07 -8.19
C ASN A 113 -5.82 -8.87 -8.05
N LEU A 114 -4.73 -8.99 -7.31
CA LEU A 114 -3.86 -7.88 -6.94
C LEU A 114 -2.67 -7.71 -7.88
N TRP A 115 -2.45 -6.47 -8.29
CA TRP A 115 -1.25 -6.03 -8.98
C TRP A 115 -0.64 -4.85 -8.23
N VAL A 116 0.69 -4.78 -8.22
CA VAL A 116 1.43 -3.69 -7.58
C VAL A 116 2.25 -2.94 -8.63
N HIS A 117 2.29 -1.62 -8.49
CA HIS A 117 3.16 -0.76 -9.28
C HIS A 117 4.46 -0.52 -8.52
N PHE A 118 5.56 -0.52 -9.25
CA PHE A 118 6.86 -0.16 -8.75
C PHE A 118 7.30 1.20 -9.29
N ASP A 119 7.67 2.10 -8.40
CA ASP A 119 8.20 3.41 -8.77
C ASP A 119 9.62 3.33 -9.37
N SER A 120 10.28 4.49 -9.52
CA SER A 120 11.66 4.55 -10.03
C SER A 120 12.67 3.92 -9.10
N ASP A 121 12.38 3.92 -7.80
CA ASP A 121 13.26 3.48 -6.72
C ASP A 121 13.02 2.00 -6.39
N ASN A 122 12.21 1.32 -7.21
CA ASN A 122 11.78 -0.07 -7.05
C ASN A 122 10.96 -0.32 -5.78
N ASP A 123 10.35 0.72 -5.22
CA ASP A 123 9.43 0.61 -4.11
C ASP A 123 7.99 0.45 -4.61
N ILE A 124 7.16 -0.25 -3.83
CA ILE A 124 5.72 -0.37 -4.14
C ILE A 124 5.05 0.96 -3.74
N ASP A 125 4.51 1.69 -4.70
CA ASP A 125 3.83 2.97 -4.46
C ASP A 125 2.32 2.91 -4.75
N TRP A 126 1.85 1.87 -5.45
CA TRP A 126 0.44 1.76 -5.81
C TRP A 126 -0.02 0.32 -6.06
N ALA A 127 -1.34 0.13 -6.09
CA ALA A 127 -1.98 -1.15 -6.35
C ALA A 127 -3.18 -1.02 -7.30
N ALA A 128 -3.43 -2.09 -8.04
CA ALA A 128 -4.52 -2.23 -8.97
C ALA A 128 -5.23 -3.58 -8.76
N VAL A 129 -6.50 -3.62 -9.14
CA VAL A 129 -7.30 -4.83 -9.15
C VAL A 129 -7.60 -5.26 -10.59
N VAL A 130 -7.62 -6.57 -10.84
CA VAL A 130 -8.01 -7.14 -12.14
C VAL A 130 -9.52 -7.13 -12.30
N ASP A 131 -10.21 -7.65 -11.29
CA ASP A 131 -11.65 -7.70 -11.12
C ASP A 131 -12.08 -6.57 -10.15
N PRO A 132 -12.77 -5.54 -10.64
CA PRO A 132 -13.26 -4.43 -9.81
C PRO A 132 -14.56 -4.74 -9.06
N THR A 133 -15.03 -6.00 -9.05
CA THR A 133 -16.25 -6.43 -8.36
C THR A 133 -16.25 -6.04 -6.88
N MET A 134 -17.24 -5.23 -6.49
CA MET A 134 -17.41 -4.76 -5.11
C MET A 134 -18.34 -5.67 -4.33
N ARG A 135 -17.98 -5.99 -3.09
CA ARG A 135 -18.84 -6.64 -2.10
C ARG A 135 -19.44 -5.55 -1.23
N VAL A 136 -20.76 -5.56 -1.09
CA VAL A 136 -21.52 -4.50 -0.40
C VAL A 136 -22.61 -5.10 0.48
N LEU A 137 -23.20 -4.27 1.34
CA LEU A 137 -24.34 -4.62 2.18
C LEU A 137 -25.69 -4.35 1.49
N PRO A 138 -26.81 -4.91 1.96
CA PRO A 138 -28.11 -4.77 1.28
C PRO A 138 -28.67 -3.35 1.19
N ASP A 139 -28.19 -2.43 2.04
CA ASP A 139 -28.56 -1.01 2.08
C ASP A 139 -27.63 -0.10 1.26
N ASP A 140 -26.71 -0.70 0.49
CA ASP A 140 -25.68 0.04 -0.22
C ASP A 140 -26.26 0.89 -1.38
N PRO A 141 -25.86 2.17 -1.52
CA PRO A 141 -26.34 3.05 -2.59
C PRO A 141 -26.05 2.57 -4.01
N ALA A 142 -25.09 1.66 -4.22
CA ALA A 142 -24.81 1.07 -5.51
C ALA A 142 -25.90 0.07 -5.97
N ILE A 143 -26.80 -0.32 -5.05
CA ILE A 143 -28.01 -1.10 -5.32
C ILE A 143 -29.13 -0.11 -5.65
N GLY A 144 -29.64 -0.17 -6.88
CA GLY A 144 -30.77 0.64 -7.33
C GLY A 144 -32.02 0.36 -6.50
N HIS A 145 -32.98 1.31 -6.51
CA HIS A 145 -34.24 1.18 -5.77
C HIS A 145 -35.08 -0.05 -6.15
N ASP A 146 -34.82 -0.66 -7.31
CA ASP A 146 -35.43 -1.92 -7.79
C ASP A 146 -34.66 -3.17 -7.35
N GLY A 147 -33.64 -3.02 -6.50
CA GLY A 147 -32.76 -4.10 -6.03
C GLY A 147 -31.72 -4.53 -7.07
N ARG A 148 -31.61 -3.86 -8.21
CA ARG A 148 -30.64 -4.18 -9.26
C ARG A 148 -29.40 -3.29 -9.15
N PRO A 149 -28.19 -3.80 -9.44
CA PRO A 149 -26.99 -2.95 -9.47
C PRO A 149 -27.15 -1.75 -10.41
N LEU A 150 -26.85 -0.55 -9.93
CA LEU A 150 -26.84 0.68 -10.76
C LEU A 150 -25.70 0.67 -11.79
N HIS A 151 -24.62 -0.04 -11.47
CA HIS A 151 -23.47 -0.24 -12.34
C HIS A 151 -23.60 -1.59 -13.07
N ARG A 152 -23.27 -1.64 -14.36
CA ARG A 152 -23.38 -2.86 -15.18
C ARG A 152 -22.41 -3.96 -14.75
N ASP A 153 -21.34 -3.60 -14.03
CA ASP A 153 -20.35 -4.55 -13.48
C ASP A 153 -20.53 -4.78 -11.97
N ALA A 154 -20.70 -6.06 -11.68
CA ALA A 154 -20.62 -6.86 -10.47
C ALA A 154 -20.45 -6.11 -9.13
N VAL A 155 -21.58 -5.68 -8.59
CA VAL A 155 -21.74 -5.62 -7.14
C VAL A 155 -22.23 -6.99 -6.66
N VAL A 156 -21.60 -7.54 -5.63
CA VAL A 156 -22.04 -8.74 -4.92
C VAL A 156 -22.60 -8.30 -3.58
N VAL A 157 -23.90 -8.48 -3.40
CA VAL A 157 -24.57 -8.17 -2.14
C VAL A 157 -24.34 -9.32 -1.16
N LEU A 158 -23.76 -9.01 -0.02
CA LEU A 158 -23.61 -9.93 1.10
C LEU A 158 -24.78 -9.73 2.09
N PRO A 159 -25.20 -10.79 2.81
CA PRO A 159 -26.42 -10.72 3.62
C PRO A 159 -26.30 -9.76 4.81
N ASP A 160 -25.11 -9.61 5.39
CA ASP A 160 -24.87 -8.76 6.56
C ASP A 160 -23.38 -8.39 6.72
N GLU A 161 -23.10 -7.55 7.73
CA GLU A 161 -21.74 -7.13 8.07
C GLU A 161 -20.83 -8.31 8.45
N SER A 162 -21.37 -9.36 9.08
CA SER A 162 -20.59 -10.53 9.48
C SER A 162 -20.08 -11.29 8.26
N ALA A 163 -20.92 -11.49 7.25
CA ALA A 163 -20.54 -12.10 5.99
C ALA A 163 -19.48 -11.28 5.25
N LEU A 164 -19.62 -9.95 5.20
CA LEU A 164 -18.63 -9.06 4.61
C LEU A 164 -17.28 -9.15 5.32
N ILE A 165 -17.26 -8.99 6.63
CA ILE A 165 -16.02 -9.02 7.42
C ILE A 165 -15.37 -10.39 7.33
N THR A 166 -16.15 -11.46 7.39
CA THR A 166 -15.65 -12.84 7.24
C THR A 166 -15.02 -13.06 5.89
N TRP A 167 -15.68 -12.61 4.82
CA TRP A 167 -15.18 -12.73 3.47
C TRP A 167 -13.86 -11.94 3.28
N VAL A 168 -13.81 -10.68 3.70
CA VAL A 168 -12.57 -9.86 3.58
C VAL A 168 -11.44 -10.46 4.41
N ALA A 169 -11.71 -10.83 5.66
CA ALA A 169 -10.70 -11.45 6.53
C ALA A 169 -10.12 -12.72 5.89
N HIS A 170 -10.99 -13.55 5.29
CA HIS A 170 -10.56 -14.76 4.60
C HIS A 170 -9.69 -14.45 3.38
N ARG A 171 -10.08 -13.48 2.54
CA ARG A 171 -9.30 -13.09 1.36
C ARG A 171 -7.94 -12.50 1.73
N CYS A 172 -7.90 -11.61 2.74
CA CYS A 172 -6.65 -11.09 3.29
C CYS A 172 -5.78 -12.20 3.88
N HIS A 173 -6.36 -13.17 4.59
CA HIS A 173 -5.62 -14.31 5.12
C HIS A 173 -5.00 -15.14 3.99
N ARG A 174 -5.79 -15.53 2.99
CA ARG A 174 -5.33 -16.32 1.84
C ARG A 174 -4.25 -15.62 1.02
N ALA A 175 -4.25 -14.29 0.99
CA ALA A 175 -3.22 -13.51 0.32
C ALA A 175 -1.96 -13.31 1.16
N LEU A 176 -2.08 -12.95 2.44
CA LEU A 176 -0.93 -12.65 3.30
C LEU A 176 -0.18 -13.91 3.76
N ALA A 177 -0.86 -15.05 3.96
CA ALA A 177 -0.23 -16.27 4.43
C ALA A 177 0.98 -16.71 3.56
N PRO A 178 0.85 -16.90 2.23
CA PRO A 178 1.99 -17.27 1.40
C PRO A 178 3.07 -16.19 1.35
N LEU A 179 2.70 -14.90 1.38
CA LEU A 179 3.65 -13.78 1.42
C LEU A 179 4.49 -13.80 2.70
N PHE A 180 3.88 -14.08 3.85
CA PHE A 180 4.59 -14.18 5.13
C PHE A 180 5.47 -15.43 5.22
N VAL A 181 5.05 -16.55 4.63
CA VAL A 181 5.89 -17.75 4.52
C VAL A 181 7.12 -17.46 3.65
N TRP A 182 6.93 -16.81 2.50
CA TRP A 182 8.03 -16.38 1.63
C TRP A 182 9.00 -15.45 2.37
N LEU A 183 8.48 -14.40 3.02
CA LEU A 183 9.30 -13.43 3.75
C LEU A 183 10.05 -14.06 4.94
N HIS A 184 9.44 -15.03 5.62
CA HIS A 184 10.11 -15.80 6.65
C HIS A 184 11.32 -16.57 6.10
N GLY A 185 11.23 -17.11 4.88
CA GLY A 185 12.33 -17.74 4.17
C GLY A 185 13.43 -16.75 3.77
N VAL A 186 13.06 -15.69 3.03
CA VAL A 186 14.00 -14.66 2.53
C VAL A 186 14.72 -13.94 3.66
N SER A 187 14.04 -13.70 4.78
CA SER A 187 14.65 -13.08 5.96
C SER A 187 15.52 -14.02 6.81
N GLU A 188 15.80 -15.25 6.35
CA GLU A 188 16.52 -16.28 7.12
C GLU A 188 15.89 -16.50 8.50
N ARG A 189 14.55 -16.45 8.57
CA ARG A 189 13.76 -16.58 9.81
C ARG A 189 14.00 -15.46 10.84
N ALA A 190 14.57 -14.32 10.43
CA ALA A 190 14.80 -13.18 11.32
C ALA A 190 13.50 -12.58 11.88
N VAL A 191 12.37 -12.76 11.17
CA VAL A 191 11.02 -12.35 11.59
C VAL A 191 10.12 -13.60 11.66
N PRO A 192 9.55 -13.92 12.84
CA PRO A 192 8.57 -15.01 12.96
C PRO A 192 7.26 -14.66 12.25
N VAL A 193 6.64 -15.63 11.58
CA VAL A 193 5.31 -15.45 10.92
C VAL A 193 4.25 -14.97 11.92
N ALA A 194 4.27 -15.48 13.16
CA ALA A 194 3.37 -15.02 14.22
C ALA A 194 3.50 -13.51 14.48
N SER A 195 4.73 -12.97 14.47
CA SER A 195 4.95 -11.52 14.67
C SER A 195 4.40 -10.69 13.51
N MET A 196 4.41 -11.21 12.28
CA MET A 196 3.80 -10.55 11.13
C MET A 196 2.27 -10.46 11.28
N TRP A 197 1.61 -11.54 11.73
CA TRP A 197 0.18 -11.51 12.06
C TRP A 197 -0.16 -10.58 13.23
N GLN A 198 0.70 -10.46 14.23
CA GLN A 198 0.51 -9.49 15.31
C GLN A 198 0.61 -8.04 14.79
N ALA A 199 1.49 -7.80 13.81
CA ALA A 199 1.56 -6.52 13.11
C ALA A 199 0.30 -6.23 12.28
N VAL A 200 -0.29 -7.25 11.64
CA VAL A 200 -1.61 -7.15 10.99
C VAL A 200 -2.68 -6.69 11.97
N GLY A 201 -2.76 -7.32 13.15
CA GLY A 201 -3.70 -6.92 14.19
C GLY A 201 -3.49 -5.48 14.66
N SER A 202 -2.24 -5.08 14.84
CA SER A 202 -1.87 -3.71 15.17
C SER A 202 -2.27 -2.72 14.08
N ALA A 203 -2.09 -3.06 12.80
CA ALA A 203 -2.53 -2.26 11.66
C ALA A 203 -4.05 -2.03 11.66
N VAL A 204 -4.85 -3.05 12.02
CA VAL A 204 -6.32 -2.91 12.12
C VAL A 204 -6.71 -1.90 13.20
N VAL A 205 -6.11 -2.00 14.38
CA VAL A 205 -6.38 -1.08 15.50
C VAL A 205 -5.93 0.35 15.15
N MET A 206 -4.76 0.48 14.53
CA MET A 206 -4.21 1.76 14.11
C MET A 206 -5.07 2.44 13.05
N ALA A 207 -5.56 1.70 12.05
CA ALA A 207 -6.45 2.24 11.02
C ALA A 207 -7.74 2.79 11.65
N ALA A 208 -8.42 2.01 12.50
CA ALA A 208 -9.63 2.48 13.19
C ALA A 208 -9.38 3.75 14.02
N SER A 209 -8.22 3.83 14.69
CA SER A 209 -7.82 5.00 15.49
C SER A 209 -7.53 6.24 14.63
N GLN A 210 -6.99 6.07 13.43
CA GLN A 210 -6.72 7.17 12.50
C GLN A 210 -8.02 7.70 11.88
N LEU A 211 -8.93 6.81 11.48
CA LEU A 211 -10.21 7.17 10.85
C LEU A 211 -11.14 7.94 11.78
N ARG A 212 -10.99 7.80 13.11
CA ARG A 212 -11.68 8.62 14.12
C ARG A 212 -11.55 10.13 13.86
N ARG A 213 -10.44 10.56 13.25
CA ARG A 213 -10.11 11.98 13.06
C ARG A 213 -10.81 12.60 11.84
N LEU A 214 -11.55 11.81 11.07
CA LEU A 214 -12.22 12.26 9.86
C LEU A 214 -13.61 12.86 10.17
N PRO A 215 -13.92 14.06 9.69
CA PRO A 215 -15.25 14.64 9.81
C PRO A 215 -16.33 13.73 9.20
N GLY A 216 -17.47 13.58 9.88
CA GLY A 216 -18.60 12.78 9.39
C GLY A 216 -18.48 11.26 9.57
N ASN A 217 -17.36 10.76 10.11
CA ASN A 217 -17.23 9.33 10.41
C ASN A 217 -18.09 8.93 11.62
N ASN A 218 -18.87 7.85 11.47
CA ASN A 218 -19.47 7.18 12.62
C ASN A 218 -18.42 6.29 13.29
N GLU A 219 -17.72 6.89 14.25
CA GLU A 219 -16.65 6.23 14.99
C GLU A 219 -17.07 4.87 15.56
N ALA A 220 -18.26 4.77 16.15
CA ALA A 220 -18.74 3.53 16.76
C ALA A 220 -18.85 2.39 15.74
N VAL A 221 -19.26 2.70 14.50
CA VAL A 221 -19.31 1.72 13.40
C VAL A 221 -17.90 1.27 13.01
N SER A 222 -16.97 2.21 12.83
CA SER A 222 -15.57 1.90 12.49
C SER A 222 -14.90 1.00 13.55
N PHE A 223 -15.11 1.29 14.85
CA PHE A 223 -14.56 0.44 15.93
C PHE A 223 -15.23 -0.93 16.02
N ARG A 224 -16.56 -1.00 15.84
CA ARG A 224 -17.27 -2.29 15.82
C ARG A 224 -16.74 -3.18 14.70
N ARG A 225 -16.62 -2.63 13.48
CA ARG A 225 -16.12 -3.37 12.30
C ARG A 225 -14.66 -3.79 12.48
N SER A 226 -13.81 -2.97 13.09
CA SER A 226 -12.41 -3.32 13.35
C SER A 226 -12.26 -4.42 14.40
N GLN A 227 -13.08 -4.41 15.47
CA GLN A 227 -13.10 -5.52 16.43
C GLN A 227 -13.62 -6.80 15.80
N ALA A 228 -14.71 -6.74 15.03
CA ALA A 228 -15.23 -7.91 14.33
C ALA A 228 -14.21 -8.50 13.33
N MET A 229 -13.43 -7.65 12.64
CA MET A 229 -12.31 -8.11 11.79
C MET A 229 -11.26 -8.89 12.59
N LEU A 230 -10.87 -8.37 13.76
CA LEU A 230 -9.92 -9.04 14.65
C LEU A 230 -10.49 -10.35 15.23
N ASP A 231 -11.77 -10.38 15.57
CA ASP A 231 -12.45 -11.57 16.09
C ASP A 231 -12.50 -12.67 15.04
N VAL A 232 -12.85 -12.35 13.79
CA VAL A 232 -12.84 -13.32 12.70
C VAL A 232 -11.42 -13.83 12.44
N MET A 233 -10.43 -12.95 12.33
CA MET A 233 -9.05 -13.36 12.10
C MET A 233 -8.53 -14.25 13.25
N ALA A 234 -8.85 -13.92 14.50
CA ALA A 234 -8.55 -14.78 15.64
C ALA A 234 -9.31 -16.12 15.59
N GLY A 235 -10.56 -16.11 15.11
CA GLY A 235 -11.37 -17.31 14.86
C GLY A 235 -10.77 -18.24 13.80
N PHE A 236 -10.03 -17.71 12.84
CA PHE A 236 -9.20 -18.51 11.91
C PHE A 236 -7.93 -19.08 12.56
N GLY A 237 -7.67 -18.77 13.83
CA GLY A 237 -6.46 -19.18 14.56
C GLY A 237 -5.26 -18.24 14.34
N LEU A 238 -5.46 -17.06 13.75
CA LEU A 238 -4.36 -16.13 13.50
C LEU A 238 -3.99 -15.38 14.78
N PRO A 239 -2.70 -15.25 15.12
CA PRO A 239 -2.25 -14.49 16.28
C PRO A 239 -2.27 -12.99 15.94
N VAL A 240 -3.46 -12.41 15.81
CA VAL A 240 -3.68 -10.97 15.56
C VAL A 240 -3.94 -10.17 16.83
N ARG A 241 -4.16 -10.87 17.95
CA ARG A 241 -4.28 -10.27 19.27
C ARG A 241 -2.97 -10.55 20.00
N GLY A 242 -2.29 -9.49 20.42
CA GLY A 242 -1.02 -9.61 21.13
C GLY A 242 -1.19 -10.43 22.39
N THR A 243 -0.34 -11.43 22.61
CA THR A 243 -0.06 -11.85 23.99
C THR A 243 0.68 -10.70 24.64
N THR A 244 0.05 -10.04 25.62
CA THR A 244 0.71 -9.00 26.43
C THR A 244 1.92 -9.58 27.14
N ALA A 245 3.09 -9.49 26.52
CA ALA A 245 4.36 -9.42 27.21
C ALA A 245 4.74 -7.92 27.27
N PRO A 246 5.13 -7.38 28.43
CA PRO A 246 5.46 -5.96 28.53
C PRO A 246 6.83 -5.74 27.88
N SER A 247 6.86 -5.33 26.61
CA SER A 247 8.08 -4.86 25.95
C SER A 247 7.93 -3.40 25.54
N ARG A 248 8.82 -2.57 26.10
CA ARG A 248 9.04 -1.15 25.86
C ARG A 248 8.73 -0.72 24.41
N ARG A 249 7.73 0.18 24.30
CA ARG A 249 7.61 1.30 23.37
C ARG A 249 8.43 1.17 22.07
N VAL A 250 7.83 0.55 21.06
CA VAL A 250 8.15 0.84 19.65
C VAL A 250 7.07 1.81 19.17
N GLU A 251 7.27 3.09 19.49
CA GLU A 251 6.58 4.17 18.80
C GLU A 251 7.15 4.27 17.37
N SER A 252 6.26 4.43 16.39
CA SER A 252 6.56 4.79 14.98
C SER A 252 6.94 3.67 14.00
N LEU A 253 5.97 2.84 13.60
CA LEU A 253 5.98 2.18 12.27
C LEU A 253 4.96 2.78 11.29
N ALA A 254 3.91 3.44 11.77
CA ALA A 254 2.92 4.10 10.91
C ALA A 254 3.41 5.43 10.30
N CYS A 255 4.50 6.03 10.83
CA CYS A 255 5.06 7.28 10.30
C CYS A 255 6.20 7.04 9.30
N THR A 256 6.83 5.85 9.29
CA THR A 256 8.00 5.60 8.45
C THR A 256 7.63 5.28 7.00
N VAL A 257 6.49 4.63 6.77
CA VAL A 257 5.98 4.39 5.39
C VAL A 257 5.56 5.71 4.73
N ALA A 258 5.01 6.66 5.48
CA ALA A 258 4.72 8.03 5.00
C ALA A 258 5.97 8.94 4.94
N ALA A 259 7.09 8.56 5.56
CA ALA A 259 8.33 9.35 5.57
C ALA A 259 9.32 8.97 4.45
N HIS A 260 9.13 7.83 3.78
CA HIS A 260 9.89 7.48 2.57
C HIS A 260 9.38 8.17 1.30
N GLU A 261 8.17 8.72 1.31
CA GLU A 261 7.60 9.52 0.22
C GLU A 261 8.06 11.00 0.28
N ARG A 262 9.34 11.26 0.59
CA ARG A 262 9.90 12.60 0.34
C ARG A 262 10.16 12.74 -1.15
N PRO A 263 9.65 13.77 -1.84
CA PRO A 263 10.18 14.13 -3.13
C PRO A 263 11.63 14.58 -2.94
N GLN A 264 12.59 13.88 -3.57
CA GLN A 264 13.88 14.49 -3.84
C GLN A 264 13.62 15.72 -4.72
N PRO A 265 14.15 16.90 -4.37
CA PRO A 265 14.03 18.06 -5.25
C PRO A 265 14.72 17.74 -6.58
N ALA A 266 13.97 17.94 -7.67
CA ALA A 266 14.47 17.82 -9.03
C ALA A 266 15.82 18.55 -9.19
N GLY A 267 16.82 17.81 -9.66
CA GLY A 267 17.99 18.29 -10.38
C GLY A 267 18.67 19.56 -9.84
N ARG A 268 19.64 19.39 -8.95
CA ARG A 268 20.83 20.26 -8.96
C ARG A 268 21.98 19.44 -9.53
N HIS A 269 22.27 19.67 -10.81
CA HIS A 269 23.57 19.39 -11.40
C HIS A 269 24.64 19.94 -10.46
N LEU A 270 25.38 19.05 -9.80
CA LEU A 270 26.64 19.40 -9.18
C LEU A 270 27.60 19.67 -10.35
N ARG A 271 27.63 20.92 -10.85
CA ARG A 271 28.79 21.43 -11.57
C ARG A 271 29.95 21.38 -10.58
N ALA A 272 30.78 20.37 -10.71
CA ALA A 272 32.11 20.39 -10.14
C ALA A 272 32.83 21.62 -10.68
N LEU A 273 33.18 22.54 -9.79
CA LEU A 273 34.16 23.59 -10.07
C LEU A 273 35.52 22.93 -10.19
N SER A 274 35.84 22.41 -11.37
CA SER A 274 37.20 22.11 -11.78
C SER A 274 37.89 23.43 -12.12
N HIS A 275 38.33 24.17 -11.11
CA HIS A 275 39.28 25.27 -11.33
C HIS A 275 40.67 24.65 -11.51
N VAL A 276 40.96 24.21 -12.72
CA VAL A 276 42.33 23.97 -13.20
C VAL A 276 42.82 25.30 -13.78
N PRO A 277 43.87 25.93 -13.25
CA PRO A 277 44.52 27.02 -13.97
C PRO A 277 45.33 26.42 -15.12
N ALA A 278 45.04 26.86 -16.33
CA ALA A 278 45.87 26.57 -17.50
C ALA A 278 47.22 27.30 -17.41
N PRO A 279 48.32 26.70 -17.87
CA PRO A 279 49.62 27.34 -17.89
C PRO A 279 49.71 28.34 -19.05
N ALA A 280 50.16 29.56 -18.74
CA ALA A 280 50.55 30.54 -19.75
C ALA A 280 51.88 30.12 -20.40
N ALA A 281 51.89 30.06 -21.72
CA ALA A 281 53.07 29.73 -22.52
C ALA A 281 53.96 30.96 -22.76
N ALA A 282 55.27 30.73 -22.57
CA ALA A 282 56.42 31.24 -23.30
C ALA A 282 56.64 32.76 -23.49
N GLY A 283 57.78 33.24 -22.97
CA GLY A 283 58.39 34.51 -23.37
C GLY A 283 59.77 34.77 -22.76
N ARG A 284 60.83 34.26 -23.40
CA ARG A 284 62.23 34.74 -23.53
C ARG A 284 62.90 35.61 -22.43
N GLY A 285 64.16 35.25 -22.13
CA GLY A 285 65.24 36.18 -21.72
C GLY A 285 66.02 35.67 -20.50
N ASP A 286 67.04 34.84 -20.69
CA ASP A 286 68.46 35.20 -20.84
C ASP A 286 69.21 35.43 -19.49
N ARG A 287 70.39 34.79 -19.39
CA ARG A 287 71.52 35.00 -18.47
C ARG A 287 71.60 34.30 -17.10
N THR A 288 72.41 33.24 -17.09
CA THR A 288 73.48 32.90 -16.10
C THR A 288 74.37 34.10 -15.70
N PRO A 289 75.34 33.98 -14.75
CA PRO A 289 75.56 33.01 -13.66
C PRO A 289 75.95 33.69 -12.31
N ARG A 290 75.90 32.93 -11.20
CA ARG A 290 77.05 32.55 -10.35
C ARG A 290 76.57 31.85 -9.08
#